data_AF-A0A2G9H5B7-F1
#
_entry.id   AF-A0A2G9H5B7-F1
#
_cell.length_a   1.000
_cell.length_b   1.000
_cell.length_c   1.000
_cell.angle_alpha   90.00
_cell.angle_beta   90.00
_cell.angle_gamma   90.00
#
_symmetry.space_group_name_H-M   'P 1'
#
loop_
_entity.id
_entity.type
_entity.pdbx_description
1 polymer ?
#
loop_
_entity_poly.entity_id
_entity_poly.type
_entity_poly.pdbx_seq_one_letter_code
_entity_poly.pdbx_strand_id
1 'polypeptide(L)'
;MLSKLVPVVGNILESNLGLDEDSADSIAKEVDVIINSAANTTFDERYDTALDINTGGPMRIIGLAKQCYKLKLFLHVSTAYVNGQRQGRIMEKPFFLGQSIQHENEQRTSKSLPKFSIEDEIKLALESKQALGSDNSALQKMKKLGIQRANTFGWQDTYVFTKAMGEMMIDSLRGDIPIVVIRPSIIESSYKEPFPGWIEGNRMMDPVIVLYGKGYLSGFLADPNVVIDVVPIDMVVNATLAAIAKHGAVRKPAESNYNIYQVASSIGNPIVLRDLFKYFYEHFHSLPIIDSKGSPVHVPPLKFFSSMDDLSTDLWTHAMNRRSGQGGAMTKLDRKLVEQAKYLANIYEPYTFYAGRFDNSNTKGLMGCMSKEERQEFGFDVESIDWEDYIMNIHIPGLRRHVVKR
;
A
#
# COMPACT_ATOMS: atom_id res chain seq x y z
N MET A 1 -5.53 -16.02 -25.52
CA MET A 1 -4.98 -15.58 -24.22
C MET A 1 -5.28 -16.60 -23.12
N LEU A 2 -6.55 -17.01 -22.94
CA LEU A 2 -6.94 -18.02 -21.93
C LEU A 2 -6.19 -19.34 -22.01
N SER A 3 -5.78 -19.80 -23.21
CA SER A 3 -4.98 -21.02 -23.38
C SER A 3 -3.57 -20.98 -22.74
N LYS A 4 -3.10 -19.80 -22.31
CA LYS A 4 -1.84 -19.62 -21.58
C LYS A 4 -2.04 -19.57 -20.06
N LEU A 5 -3.29 -19.62 -19.58
CA LEU A 5 -3.63 -19.50 -18.17
C LEU A 5 -4.01 -20.87 -17.60
N VAL A 6 -3.29 -21.28 -16.57
CA VAL A 6 -3.57 -22.51 -15.81
C VAL A 6 -3.87 -22.08 -14.38
N PRO A 7 -5.14 -22.14 -13.93
CA PRO A 7 -5.46 -21.83 -12.54
C PRO A 7 -4.99 -22.97 -11.64
N VAL A 8 -4.35 -22.61 -10.52
CA VAL A 8 -3.88 -23.56 -9.50
C VAL A 8 -4.49 -23.14 -8.16
N VAL A 9 -5.10 -24.09 -7.46
CA VAL A 9 -5.67 -23.87 -6.13
C VAL A 9 -4.55 -23.93 -5.10
N GLY A 10 -4.48 -22.94 -4.21
CA GLY A 10 -3.49 -22.91 -3.14
C GLY A 10 -3.77 -21.81 -2.13
N ASN A 11 -3.07 -21.88 -1.00
CA ASN A 11 -3.15 -20.96 0.12
C ASN A 11 -1.76 -20.74 0.72
N ILE A 12 -1.26 -19.50 0.70
CA ILE A 12 0.09 -19.15 1.19
C ILE A 12 0.26 -19.33 2.70
N LEU A 13 -0.82 -19.56 3.43
CA LEU A 13 -0.82 -19.88 4.86
C LEU A 13 -0.52 -21.36 5.14
N GLU A 14 -0.65 -22.22 4.14
CA GLU A 14 -0.54 -23.66 4.32
C GLU A 14 0.86 -24.18 3.96
N SER A 15 1.21 -25.34 4.53
CA SER A 15 2.39 -26.11 4.12
C SER A 15 2.32 -26.40 2.62
N ASN A 16 3.46 -26.31 1.93
CA ASN A 16 3.53 -26.44 0.47
C ASN A 16 2.57 -25.50 -0.30
N LEU A 17 2.20 -24.36 0.30
CA LEU A 17 1.23 -23.41 -0.25
C LEU A 17 -0.16 -24.02 -0.53
N GLY A 18 -0.53 -25.13 0.13
CA GLY A 18 -1.79 -25.83 -0.11
C GLY A 18 -1.90 -26.46 -1.50
N LEU A 19 -0.77 -26.61 -2.21
CA LEU A 19 -0.71 -27.22 -3.54
C LEU A 19 -0.80 -28.75 -3.43
N ASP A 20 -1.55 -29.35 -4.34
CA ASP A 20 -1.47 -30.80 -4.57
C ASP A 20 -0.10 -31.18 -5.15
N GLU A 21 0.26 -32.46 -5.02
CA GLU A 21 1.59 -32.95 -5.41
C GLU A 21 1.86 -32.75 -6.90
N ASP A 22 0.89 -33.02 -7.78
CA ASP A 22 1.04 -32.91 -9.23
C ASP A 22 1.28 -31.46 -9.66
N SER A 23 0.52 -30.51 -9.08
CA SER A 23 0.70 -29.08 -9.31
C SER A 23 2.05 -28.58 -8.81
N ALA A 24 2.46 -28.98 -7.60
CA ALA A 24 3.74 -28.59 -7.01
C ALA A 24 4.92 -29.10 -7.86
N ASP A 25 4.86 -30.36 -8.29
CA ASP A 25 5.84 -30.99 -9.18
C ASP A 25 5.96 -30.27 -10.53
N SER A 26 4.81 -29.93 -11.14
CA SER A 26 4.77 -29.22 -12.42
C SER A 26 5.35 -27.82 -12.29
N ILE A 27 5.01 -27.10 -11.22
CA ILE A 27 5.55 -25.77 -10.93
C ILE A 27 7.07 -25.84 -10.74
N ALA A 28 7.56 -26.76 -9.91
CA ALA A 28 8.99 -26.97 -9.69
C ALA A 28 9.74 -27.30 -10.98
N LYS A 29 9.07 -27.99 -11.92
CA LYS A 29 9.64 -28.41 -13.20
C LYS A 29 9.69 -27.34 -14.28
N GLU A 30 8.75 -26.42 -14.29
CA GLU A 30 8.51 -25.59 -15.46
C GLU A 30 8.65 -24.10 -15.22
N VAL A 31 8.56 -23.63 -13.97
CA VAL A 31 8.53 -22.18 -13.69
C VAL A 31 9.91 -21.52 -13.84
N ASP A 32 9.97 -20.53 -14.73
CA ASP A 32 11.13 -19.64 -14.93
C ASP A 32 11.10 -18.41 -14.02
N VAL A 33 9.91 -17.88 -13.69
CA VAL A 33 9.74 -16.65 -12.92
C VAL A 33 8.60 -16.80 -11.92
N ILE A 34 8.83 -16.44 -10.66
CA ILE A 34 7.80 -16.34 -9.64
C ILE A 34 7.52 -14.87 -9.37
N ILE A 35 6.26 -14.45 -9.47
CA ILE A 35 5.78 -13.12 -9.08
C ILE A 35 4.96 -13.28 -7.80
N ASN A 36 5.56 -12.97 -6.65
CA ASN A 36 4.88 -12.98 -5.37
C ASN A 36 4.21 -11.62 -5.10
N SER A 37 2.90 -11.56 -5.35
CA SER A 37 2.03 -10.42 -5.02
C SER A 37 0.98 -10.75 -3.95
N ALA A 38 1.02 -11.94 -3.35
CA ALA A 38 0.07 -12.33 -2.31
C ALA A 38 0.39 -11.59 -1.00
N ALA A 39 -0.60 -10.87 -0.46
CA ALA A 39 -0.44 -10.08 0.75
C ALA A 39 -1.81 -9.74 1.38
N ASN A 40 -1.78 -9.38 2.66
CA ASN A 40 -2.86 -8.63 3.29
C ASN A 40 -2.44 -7.16 3.34
N THR A 41 -3.26 -6.28 2.78
CA THR A 41 -2.99 -4.84 2.69
C THR A 41 -3.80 -4.01 3.70
N THR A 42 -4.36 -4.63 4.72
CA THR A 42 -5.13 -3.97 5.78
C THR A 42 -4.20 -3.43 6.86
N PHE A 43 -4.18 -2.11 7.07
CA PHE A 43 -3.22 -1.44 7.95
C PHE A 43 -3.34 -1.84 9.43
N ASP A 44 -4.56 -2.15 9.88
CA ASP A 44 -4.89 -2.56 11.23
C ASP A 44 -5.36 -4.02 11.30
N GLU A 45 -4.80 -4.92 10.50
CA GLU A 45 -5.07 -6.35 10.61
C GLU A 45 -4.59 -6.92 11.97
N ARG A 46 -5.23 -8.00 12.40
CA ARG A 46 -4.81 -8.82 13.53
C ARG A 46 -3.35 -9.26 13.37
N TYR A 47 -2.52 -9.00 14.38
CA TYR A 47 -1.07 -9.09 14.22
C TYR A 47 -0.55 -10.46 13.76
N ASP A 48 -1.04 -11.56 14.33
CA ASP A 48 -0.65 -12.91 13.94
C ASP A 48 -1.12 -13.26 12.52
N THR A 49 -2.30 -12.81 12.11
CA THR A 49 -2.78 -12.96 10.71
C THR A 49 -1.88 -12.18 9.75
N ALA A 50 -1.55 -10.93 10.06
CA ALA A 50 -0.68 -10.11 9.23
C ALA A 50 0.73 -10.71 9.10
N LEU A 51 1.31 -11.19 10.21
CA LEU A 51 2.61 -11.88 10.23
C LEU A 51 2.60 -13.16 9.39
N ASP A 52 1.60 -14.01 9.57
CA ASP A 52 1.53 -15.30 8.86
C ASP A 52 1.41 -15.09 7.35
N ILE A 53 0.64 -14.08 6.92
CA ILE A 53 0.46 -13.74 5.50
C ILE A 53 1.70 -13.02 4.93
N ASN A 54 2.08 -11.88 5.50
CA ASN A 54 3.06 -10.96 4.89
C ASN A 54 4.52 -11.31 5.22
N THR A 55 4.77 -12.09 6.27
CA THR A 55 6.10 -12.60 6.62
C THR A 55 6.20 -14.10 6.33
N GLY A 56 5.27 -14.90 6.87
CA GLY A 56 5.24 -16.35 6.69
C GLY A 56 4.97 -16.78 5.25
N GLY A 57 4.05 -16.11 4.55
CA GLY A 57 3.75 -16.35 3.14
C GLY A 57 4.99 -16.24 2.26
N PRO A 58 5.71 -15.10 2.23
CA PRO A 58 6.98 -15.00 1.50
C PRO A 58 8.01 -16.07 1.85
N MET A 59 8.14 -16.47 3.12
CA MET A 59 9.03 -17.56 3.53
C MET A 59 8.66 -18.88 2.83
N ARG A 60 7.37 -19.23 2.81
CA ARG A 60 6.88 -20.47 2.17
C ARG A 60 7.07 -20.44 0.66
N ILE A 61 6.79 -19.30 0.02
CA ILE A 61 6.93 -19.15 -1.44
C ILE A 61 8.41 -19.22 -1.83
N ILE A 62 9.33 -18.64 -1.04
CA ILE A 62 10.78 -18.83 -1.25
C ILE A 62 11.19 -20.29 -1.04
N GLY A 63 10.55 -21.01 -0.11
CA GLY A 63 10.72 -22.45 0.04
C GLY A 63 10.40 -23.23 -1.25
N LEU A 64 9.26 -22.93 -1.90
CA LEU A 64 8.91 -23.51 -3.19
C LEU A 64 9.86 -23.06 -4.31
N ALA A 65 10.27 -21.79 -4.30
CA ALA A 65 11.19 -21.22 -5.29
C ALA A 65 12.53 -21.98 -5.33
N LYS A 66 13.03 -22.43 -4.17
CA LYS A 66 14.24 -23.26 -4.07
C LYS A 66 14.10 -24.64 -4.71
N GLN A 67 12.88 -25.15 -4.86
CA GLN A 67 12.61 -26.42 -5.53
C GLN A 67 12.51 -26.25 -7.06
N CYS A 68 12.37 -25.02 -7.56
CA CYS A 68 12.22 -24.73 -8.97
C CYS A 68 13.58 -24.69 -9.69
N TYR A 69 13.95 -25.75 -10.42
CA TYR A 69 15.29 -25.85 -11.02
C TYR A 69 15.51 -24.98 -12.26
N LYS A 70 14.43 -24.50 -12.91
CA LYS A 70 14.49 -23.54 -14.02
C LYS A 70 14.39 -22.09 -13.59
N LEU A 71 14.20 -21.83 -12.29
CA LEU A 71 13.91 -20.48 -11.80
C LEU A 71 15.07 -19.53 -12.14
N LYS A 72 14.73 -18.45 -12.86
CA LYS A 72 15.63 -17.37 -13.25
C LYS A 72 15.47 -16.16 -12.35
N LEU A 73 14.26 -15.90 -11.86
CA LEU A 73 13.96 -14.72 -11.06
C LEU A 73 12.80 -14.97 -10.09
N PHE A 74 12.95 -14.47 -8.87
CA PHE A 74 11.86 -14.29 -7.93
C PHE A 74 11.59 -12.80 -7.75
N LEU A 75 10.38 -12.36 -8.07
CA LEU A 75 9.93 -10.99 -7.88
C LEU A 75 8.99 -10.92 -6.69
N HIS A 76 9.22 -9.98 -5.77
CA HIS A 76 8.34 -9.69 -4.65
C HIS A 76 7.72 -8.29 -4.79
N VAL A 77 6.40 -8.21 -4.72
CA VAL A 77 5.69 -6.93 -4.61
C VAL A 77 5.60 -6.56 -3.13
N SER A 78 6.27 -5.47 -2.76
CA SER A 78 6.26 -4.88 -1.42
C SER A 78 5.52 -3.53 -1.43
N THR A 79 5.99 -2.55 -0.67
CA THR A 79 5.51 -1.17 -0.68
C THR A 79 6.66 -0.23 -0.36
N ALA A 80 6.67 0.99 -0.88
CA ALA A 80 7.65 2.01 -0.52
C ALA A 80 7.59 2.37 0.97
N TYR A 81 6.44 2.17 1.62
CA TYR A 81 6.25 2.47 3.04
C TYR A 81 6.86 1.45 4.01
N VAL A 82 7.44 0.35 3.53
CA VAL A 82 8.32 -0.50 4.36
C VAL A 82 9.51 0.29 4.93
N ASN A 83 9.81 1.45 4.35
CA ASN A 83 10.79 2.38 4.90
C ASN A 83 10.37 3.05 6.21
N GLY A 84 9.18 2.72 6.73
CA GLY A 84 8.73 3.11 8.06
C GLY A 84 8.79 4.62 8.29
N GLN A 85 9.16 5.02 9.50
CA GLN A 85 9.17 6.41 9.94
C GLN A 85 10.38 7.22 9.45
N ARG A 86 11.18 6.72 8.50
CA ARG A 86 12.29 7.48 7.90
C ARG A 86 11.79 8.79 7.28
N GLN A 87 12.63 9.81 7.33
CA GLN A 87 12.30 11.16 6.83
C GLN A 87 13.30 11.61 5.75
N GLY A 88 12.91 12.62 4.97
CA GLY A 88 13.75 13.14 3.88
C GLY A 88 13.79 12.20 2.69
N ARG A 89 14.88 12.25 1.90
CA ARG A 89 15.05 11.40 0.72
C ARG A 89 15.47 9.98 1.14
N ILE A 90 14.65 8.99 0.78
CA ILE A 90 14.80 7.60 1.19
C ILE A 90 15.23 6.75 0.01
N MET A 91 16.44 6.18 0.12
CA MET A 91 17.08 5.42 -0.96
C MET A 91 16.54 3.99 -1.09
N GLU A 92 16.60 3.44 -2.30
CA GLU A 92 16.23 2.06 -2.65
C GLU A 92 17.25 1.04 -2.08
N LYS A 93 17.18 0.81 -0.76
CA LYS A 93 18.11 -0.08 -0.02
C LYS A 93 17.42 -1.34 0.53
N PRO A 94 18.11 -2.49 0.52
CA PRO A 94 17.60 -3.72 1.13
C PRO A 94 17.60 -3.60 2.65
N PHE A 95 16.81 -4.47 3.28
CA PHE A 95 16.87 -4.67 4.72
C PHE A 95 17.83 -5.79 5.08
N PHE A 96 18.50 -5.66 6.22
CA PHE A 96 19.25 -6.75 6.83
C PHE A 96 18.38 -7.45 7.89
N LEU A 97 18.62 -8.73 8.11
CA LEU A 97 17.90 -9.50 9.14
C LEU A 97 18.10 -8.86 10.52
N GLY A 98 17.00 -8.58 11.22
CA GLY A 98 17.02 -7.92 12.54
C GLY A 98 17.22 -6.40 12.49
N GLN A 99 17.20 -5.77 11.32
CA GLN A 99 17.23 -4.32 11.20
C GLN A 99 15.93 -3.71 11.73
N SER A 100 16.04 -2.68 12.56
CA SER A 100 14.91 -1.86 13.00
C SER A 100 15.21 -0.39 12.73
N ILE A 101 14.20 0.33 12.22
CA ILE A 101 14.32 1.74 11.85
C ILE A 101 14.54 2.60 13.09
N GLN A 102 13.98 2.20 14.23
CA GLN A 102 14.17 2.91 15.47
C GLN A 102 15.65 2.93 15.92
N HIS A 103 16.38 1.83 15.73
CA HIS A 103 17.83 1.76 16.03
C HIS A 103 18.70 2.58 15.06
N GLU A 104 18.22 2.90 13.85
CA GLU A 104 18.94 3.80 12.93
C GLU A 104 19.02 5.24 13.49
N ASN A 105 17.99 5.64 14.25
CA ASN A 105 17.91 6.95 14.90
C ASN A 105 18.67 7.00 16.24
N GLU A 106 19.08 5.85 16.80
CA GLU A 106 19.68 5.73 18.14
C GLU A 106 21.10 6.29 18.28
N GLN A 107 21.79 6.63 17.18
CA GLN A 107 22.99 7.47 17.29
C GLN A 107 22.70 8.83 17.99
N ARG A 108 21.44 9.13 18.33
CA ARG A 108 20.98 10.35 18.99
C ARG A 108 20.35 10.18 20.39
N THR A 109 20.05 8.99 20.92
CA THR A 109 19.38 8.86 22.25
C THR A 109 19.79 7.65 23.08
N SER A 110 20.05 7.88 24.37
CA SER A 110 20.64 6.93 25.35
C SER A 110 19.68 5.92 26.01
N LYS A 111 18.65 5.42 25.30
CA LYS A 111 17.76 4.37 25.85
C LYS A 111 18.02 3.05 25.13
N SER A 112 18.25 1.96 25.86
CA SER A 112 18.38 0.63 25.24
C SER A 112 17.03 0.17 24.71
N LEU A 113 16.86 0.18 23.39
CA LEU A 113 15.71 -0.46 22.77
C LEU A 113 15.84 -1.99 22.79
N PRO A 114 14.71 -2.72 22.78
CA PRO A 114 14.74 -4.17 22.61
C PRO A 114 15.34 -4.51 21.25
N LYS A 115 16.26 -5.48 21.23
CA LYS A 115 16.78 -6.04 19.98
C LYS A 115 15.62 -6.58 19.14
N PHE A 116 15.58 -6.20 17.87
CA PHE A 116 14.57 -6.69 16.93
C PHE A 116 14.93 -8.09 16.41
N SER A 117 13.94 -8.98 16.38
CA SER A 117 14.06 -10.39 16.01
C SER A 117 12.73 -10.86 15.44
N ILE A 118 12.73 -11.36 14.21
CA ILE A 118 11.51 -11.81 13.53
C ILE A 118 10.98 -13.07 14.21
N GLU A 119 11.87 -13.96 14.64
CA GLU A 119 11.53 -15.17 15.37
C GLU A 119 10.81 -14.86 16.70
N ASP A 120 11.27 -13.83 17.42
CA ASP A 120 10.63 -13.41 18.67
C ASP A 120 9.26 -12.77 18.41
N GLU A 121 9.09 -12.01 17.33
CA GLU A 121 7.78 -11.47 16.93
C GLU A 121 6.79 -12.58 16.55
N ILE A 122 7.23 -13.59 15.81
CA ILE A 122 6.40 -14.77 15.46
C ILE A 122 5.98 -15.50 16.73
N LYS A 123 6.92 -15.74 17.65
CA LYS A 123 6.64 -16.38 18.94
C LYS A 123 5.65 -15.56 19.77
N LEU A 124 5.87 -14.25 19.90
CA LEU A 124 4.98 -13.33 20.62
C LEU A 124 3.55 -13.37 20.06
N ALA A 125 3.41 -13.35 18.73
CA ALA A 125 2.11 -13.38 18.08
C ALA A 125 1.38 -14.71 18.32
N LEU A 126 2.10 -15.84 18.29
CA LEU A 126 1.55 -17.17 18.56
C LEU A 126 1.10 -17.32 20.02
N GLU A 127 1.94 -16.93 20.98
CA GLU A 127 1.61 -16.96 22.41
C GLU A 127 0.44 -16.04 22.74
N SER A 128 0.41 -14.84 22.15
CA SER A 128 -0.70 -13.89 22.31
C SER A 128 -2.01 -14.44 21.74
N LYS A 129 -1.96 -15.09 20.56
CA LYS A 129 -3.13 -15.76 19.97
C LYS A 129 -3.69 -16.85 20.89
N GLN A 130 -2.82 -17.67 21.47
CA GLN A 130 -3.23 -18.75 22.39
C GLN A 130 -3.82 -18.21 23.70
N ALA A 131 -3.26 -17.12 24.23
CA ALA A 131 -3.74 -16.51 25.47
C ALA A 131 -5.09 -15.78 25.34
N LEU A 132 -5.41 -15.26 24.14
CA LEU A 132 -6.54 -14.34 23.97
C LEU A 132 -7.89 -14.98 23.62
N GLY A 133 -7.97 -16.30 23.38
CA GLY A 133 -9.23 -16.95 22.99
C GLY A 133 -9.79 -16.41 21.66
N SER A 134 -11.10 -16.57 21.41
CA SER A 134 -11.75 -16.29 20.12
C SER A 134 -12.81 -15.19 20.12
N ASP A 135 -12.90 -14.38 21.18
CA ASP A 135 -13.92 -13.31 21.26
C ASP A 135 -13.52 -12.01 20.53
N ASN A 136 -14.48 -11.09 20.36
CA ASN A 136 -14.22 -9.79 19.73
C ASN A 136 -13.19 -8.93 20.48
N SER A 137 -12.96 -9.18 21.78
CA SER A 137 -11.92 -8.49 22.56
C SER A 137 -10.52 -8.93 22.14
N ALA A 138 -10.36 -10.21 21.78
CA ALA A 138 -9.13 -10.80 21.27
C ALA A 138 -8.69 -10.11 19.96
N LEU A 139 -9.63 -9.91 19.03
CA LEU A 139 -9.37 -9.22 17.76
C LEU A 139 -8.78 -7.82 18.02
N GLN A 140 -9.44 -7.00 18.85
CA GLN A 140 -9.00 -5.64 19.12
C GLN A 140 -7.65 -5.59 19.86
N LYS A 141 -7.40 -6.51 20.79
CA LYS A 141 -6.11 -6.62 21.48
C LYS A 141 -4.98 -6.97 20.52
N MET A 142 -5.22 -7.89 19.59
CA MET A 142 -4.22 -8.28 18.58
C MET A 142 -3.96 -7.19 17.54
N LYS A 143 -4.97 -6.42 17.14
CA LYS A 143 -4.77 -5.22 16.29
C LYS A 143 -3.88 -4.19 16.99
N LYS A 144 -4.19 -3.90 18.27
CA LYS A 144 -3.40 -2.98 19.09
C LYS A 144 -1.97 -3.47 19.28
N LEU A 145 -1.78 -4.77 19.50
CA LEU A 145 -0.46 -5.37 19.62
C LEU A 145 0.38 -5.12 18.36
N GLY A 146 -0.16 -5.39 17.17
CA GLY A 146 0.56 -5.17 15.90
C GLY A 146 1.01 -3.72 15.71
N ILE A 147 0.10 -2.77 15.96
CA ILE A 147 0.42 -1.33 15.91
C ILE A 147 1.47 -0.95 16.95
N GLN A 148 1.38 -1.48 18.16
CA GLN A 148 2.36 -1.23 19.22
C GLN A 148 3.75 -1.77 18.82
N ARG A 149 3.84 -2.98 18.28
CA ARG A 149 5.10 -3.57 17.82
C ARG A 149 5.70 -2.80 16.65
N ALA A 150 4.89 -2.46 15.64
CA ALA A 150 5.33 -1.63 14.52
C ALA A 150 5.97 -0.32 15.00
N ASN A 151 5.27 0.43 15.86
CA ASN A 151 5.78 1.69 16.40
C ASN A 151 7.03 1.51 17.27
N THR A 152 7.13 0.41 18.04
CA THR A 152 8.32 0.11 18.86
C THR A 152 9.60 0.01 18.01
N PHE A 153 9.48 -0.51 16.79
CA PHE A 153 10.62 -0.73 15.91
C PHE A 153 10.76 0.27 14.75
N GLY A 154 9.92 1.31 14.72
CA GLY A 154 10.04 2.44 13.78
C GLY A 154 9.21 2.32 12.50
N TRP A 155 8.13 1.53 12.52
CA TRP A 155 7.13 1.43 11.44
C TRP A 155 5.79 2.03 11.87
N GLN A 156 5.05 2.63 10.91
CA GLN A 156 3.78 3.31 11.19
C GLN A 156 2.67 2.36 11.63
N ASP A 157 2.57 1.20 11.00
CA ASP A 157 1.49 0.25 11.20
C ASP A 157 1.90 -1.20 10.97
N THR A 158 0.96 -2.10 11.24
CA THR A 158 1.18 -3.55 11.18
C THR A 158 1.46 -4.04 9.76
N TYR A 159 0.83 -3.42 8.75
CA TYR A 159 0.99 -3.81 7.36
C TYR A 159 2.42 -3.56 6.90
N VAL A 160 2.92 -2.32 7.01
CA VAL A 160 4.27 -1.98 6.53
C VAL A 160 5.36 -2.70 7.33
N PHE A 161 5.11 -2.95 8.63
CA PHE A 161 6.03 -3.69 9.49
C PHE A 161 6.15 -5.16 9.06
N THR A 162 5.02 -5.84 8.82
CA THR A 162 5.03 -7.24 8.37
C THR A 162 5.54 -7.40 6.95
N LYS A 163 5.32 -6.42 6.06
CA LYS A 163 5.94 -6.38 4.73
C LYS A 163 7.46 -6.22 4.80
N ALA A 164 7.97 -5.37 5.70
CA ALA A 164 9.41 -5.23 5.91
C ALA A 164 10.04 -6.54 6.43
N MET A 165 9.37 -7.22 7.36
CA MET A 165 9.79 -8.56 7.81
C MET A 165 9.79 -9.58 6.68
N GLY A 166 8.76 -9.57 5.81
CA GLY A 166 8.72 -10.41 4.61
C GLY A 166 9.94 -10.20 3.69
N GLU A 167 10.35 -8.96 3.46
CA GLU A 167 11.56 -8.65 2.67
C GLU A 167 12.84 -9.19 3.32
N MET A 168 12.99 -9.00 4.64
CA MET A 168 14.13 -9.53 5.40
C MET A 168 14.21 -11.05 5.32
N MET A 169 13.06 -11.73 5.41
CA MET A 169 12.99 -13.19 5.31
C MET A 169 13.26 -13.69 3.89
N ILE A 170 12.84 -12.96 2.85
CA ILE A 170 13.22 -13.30 1.48
C ILE A 170 14.74 -13.22 1.32
N ASP A 171 15.37 -12.13 1.75
CA ASP A 171 16.82 -11.96 1.58
C ASP A 171 17.63 -12.95 2.43
N SER A 172 17.18 -13.27 3.65
CA SER A 172 17.86 -14.25 4.50
C SER A 172 17.74 -15.68 3.97
N LEU A 173 16.63 -16.01 3.32
CA LEU A 173 16.36 -17.37 2.85
C LEU A 173 16.74 -17.62 1.40
N ARG A 174 16.82 -16.62 0.52
CA ARG A 174 16.92 -16.82 -0.94
C ARG A 174 18.09 -17.69 -1.44
N GLY A 175 19.21 -17.75 -0.71
CA GLY A 175 20.45 -18.33 -1.23
C GLY A 175 20.88 -17.62 -2.52
N ASP A 176 21.10 -18.37 -3.60
CA ASP A 176 21.54 -17.81 -4.89
C ASP A 176 20.40 -17.31 -5.78
N ILE A 177 19.13 -17.45 -5.37
CA ILE A 177 17.98 -17.03 -6.18
C ILE A 177 18.04 -15.51 -6.41
N PRO A 178 18.00 -15.05 -7.68
CA PRO A 178 17.90 -13.64 -7.99
C PRO A 178 16.55 -13.05 -7.54
N ILE A 179 16.62 -11.93 -6.83
CA ILE A 179 15.47 -11.21 -6.27
C ILE A 179 15.32 -9.85 -6.95
N VAL A 180 14.08 -9.54 -7.32
CA VAL A 180 13.61 -8.18 -7.58
C VAL A 180 12.54 -7.85 -6.55
N VAL A 181 12.63 -6.69 -5.91
CA VAL A 181 11.57 -6.15 -5.06
C VAL A 181 11.00 -4.90 -5.71
N ILE A 182 9.70 -4.91 -5.99
CA ILE A 182 8.96 -3.73 -6.44
C ILE A 182 8.29 -3.11 -5.22
N ARG A 183 8.65 -1.86 -4.90
CA ARG A 183 8.11 -1.07 -3.80
C ARG A 183 7.27 0.08 -4.36
N PRO A 184 5.99 -0.15 -4.72
CA PRO A 184 5.11 0.92 -5.14
C PRO A 184 4.73 1.82 -3.95
N SER A 185 4.47 3.09 -4.21
CA SER A 185 3.79 3.98 -3.26
C SER A 185 2.27 3.74 -3.26
N ILE A 186 1.43 4.76 -3.02
CA ILE A 186 -0.02 4.61 -3.03
C ILE A 186 -0.47 4.37 -4.48
N ILE A 187 -0.90 3.14 -4.75
CA ILE A 187 -1.40 2.76 -6.07
C ILE A 187 -2.82 3.26 -6.24
N GLU A 188 -3.05 4.00 -7.31
CA GLU A 188 -4.38 4.41 -7.76
C GLU A 188 -4.67 3.90 -9.17
N SER A 189 -5.82 4.30 -9.73
CA SER A 189 -6.30 3.87 -11.04
C SER A 189 -5.26 3.96 -12.16
N SER A 190 -5.45 3.24 -13.24
CA SER A 190 -4.57 3.33 -14.41
C SER A 190 -4.54 4.73 -15.01
N TYR A 191 -3.36 5.13 -15.49
CA TYR A 191 -3.18 6.34 -16.26
C TYR A 191 -3.60 6.13 -17.73
N LYS A 192 -3.13 5.04 -18.34
CA LYS A 192 -3.35 4.69 -19.74
C LYS A 192 -3.90 3.28 -19.92
N GLU A 193 -3.30 2.26 -19.29
CA GLU A 193 -3.60 0.85 -19.58
C GLU A 193 -4.27 0.13 -18.40
N PRO A 194 -5.23 -0.79 -18.62
CA PRO A 194 -5.79 -1.21 -19.91
C PRO A 194 -6.69 -0.14 -20.58
N PHE A 195 -7.15 0.83 -19.81
CA PHE A 195 -7.78 2.07 -20.25
C PHE A 195 -7.73 3.08 -19.09
N PRO A 196 -7.79 4.41 -19.32
CA PRO A 196 -7.69 5.39 -18.26
C PRO A 196 -8.77 5.25 -17.17
N GLY A 197 -8.36 5.31 -15.91
CA GLY A 197 -9.27 5.29 -14.75
C GLY A 197 -9.75 3.88 -14.37
N TRP A 198 -9.14 2.82 -14.91
CA TRP A 198 -9.45 1.46 -14.48
C TRP A 198 -8.94 1.24 -13.05
N ILE A 199 -9.83 0.74 -12.19
CA ILE A 199 -9.54 0.39 -10.80
C ILE A 199 -10.54 -0.67 -10.34
N GLU A 200 -10.14 -1.49 -9.38
CA GLU A 200 -11.01 -2.47 -8.74
C GLU A 200 -11.05 -2.30 -7.22
N GLY A 201 -12.26 -2.17 -6.68
CA GLY A 201 -12.50 -2.00 -5.25
C GLY A 201 -12.33 -0.55 -4.78
N ASN A 202 -12.67 -0.32 -3.51
CA ASN A 202 -12.58 0.98 -2.84
C ASN A 202 -11.39 0.93 -1.88
N ARG A 203 -10.21 1.40 -2.29
CA ARG A 203 -8.95 1.23 -1.54
C ARG A 203 -8.20 2.56 -1.43
N MET A 204 -7.19 2.60 -0.56
CA MET A 204 -6.26 3.72 -0.44
C MET A 204 -6.97 5.09 -0.28
N MET A 205 -6.93 6.00 -1.25
CA MET A 205 -7.58 7.30 -1.12
C MET A 205 -9.09 7.29 -1.44
N ASP A 206 -9.56 6.25 -2.13
CA ASP A 206 -10.94 6.15 -2.62
C ASP A 206 -12.00 6.38 -1.53
N PRO A 207 -11.88 5.82 -0.30
CA PRO A 207 -12.90 6.03 0.73
C PRO A 207 -13.03 7.50 1.13
N VAL A 208 -11.93 8.26 1.11
CA VAL A 208 -11.91 9.69 1.40
C VAL A 208 -12.56 10.47 0.26
N ILE A 209 -12.21 10.16 -1.00
CA ILE A 209 -12.83 10.76 -2.19
C ILE A 209 -14.35 10.55 -2.17
N VAL A 210 -14.80 9.31 -1.89
CA VAL A 210 -16.23 8.96 -1.89
C VAL A 210 -16.97 9.66 -0.75
N LEU A 211 -16.41 9.70 0.46
CA LEU A 211 -17.05 10.40 1.58
C LEU A 211 -17.09 11.92 1.35
N TYR A 212 -16.02 12.49 0.79
CA TYR A 212 -15.95 13.90 0.44
C TYR A 212 -16.98 14.25 -0.64
N GLY A 213 -17.00 13.53 -1.77
CA GLY A 213 -17.95 13.75 -2.86
C GLY A 213 -19.42 13.57 -2.47
N LYS A 214 -19.71 12.73 -1.45
CA LYS A 214 -21.05 12.58 -0.85
C LYS A 214 -21.35 13.63 0.24
N GLY A 215 -20.46 14.60 0.42
CA GLY A 215 -20.59 15.72 1.35
C GLY A 215 -20.44 15.36 2.83
N TYR A 216 -19.96 14.15 3.16
CA TYR A 216 -19.81 13.68 4.54
C TYR A 216 -18.51 14.13 5.22
N LEU A 217 -17.54 14.63 4.46
CA LEU A 217 -16.30 15.20 4.99
C LEU A 217 -16.31 16.73 4.83
N SER A 218 -16.13 17.43 5.95
CA SER A 218 -15.86 18.87 6.02
C SER A 218 -14.39 19.18 6.31
N GLY A 219 -13.65 18.19 6.84
CA GLY A 219 -12.24 18.30 7.14
C GLY A 219 -11.54 16.96 7.27
N PHE A 220 -10.21 17.01 7.40
CA PHE A 220 -9.37 15.82 7.56
C PHE A 220 -8.14 16.09 8.45
N LEU A 221 -7.65 15.04 9.11
CA LEU A 221 -6.48 15.09 9.99
C LEU A 221 -5.20 14.95 9.14
N ALA A 222 -4.51 16.05 8.89
CA ALA A 222 -3.34 16.07 8.01
C ALA A 222 -2.55 17.39 8.08
N ASP A 223 -1.25 17.32 7.74
CA ASP A 223 -0.49 18.50 7.34
C ASP A 223 -0.83 18.86 5.88
N PRO A 224 -1.41 20.04 5.59
CA PRO A 224 -1.76 20.43 4.22
C PRO A 224 -0.55 20.52 3.28
N ASN A 225 0.66 20.63 3.81
CA ASN A 225 1.90 20.77 3.04
C ASN A 225 2.64 19.44 2.82
N VAL A 226 2.11 18.33 3.35
CA VAL A 226 2.67 17.00 3.11
C VAL A 226 2.58 16.66 1.61
N VAL A 227 3.61 16.02 1.07
CA VAL A 227 3.52 15.39 -0.26
C VAL A 227 2.98 13.98 -0.06
N ILE A 228 1.91 13.66 -0.77
CA ILE A 228 1.38 12.31 -0.84
C ILE A 228 2.01 11.62 -2.04
N ASP A 229 2.53 10.42 -1.84
CA ASP A 229 3.17 9.67 -2.91
C ASP A 229 2.15 8.73 -3.56
N VAL A 230 1.66 9.15 -4.73
CA VAL A 230 0.67 8.43 -5.54
C VAL A 230 1.34 7.94 -6.82
N VAL A 231 0.93 6.75 -7.29
CA VAL A 231 1.35 6.22 -8.58
C VAL A 231 0.22 5.44 -9.28
N PRO A 232 0.02 5.63 -10.59
CA PRO A 232 -0.92 4.81 -11.37
C PRO A 232 -0.51 3.33 -11.44
N ILE A 233 -1.48 2.41 -11.35
CA ILE A 233 -1.22 0.95 -11.34
C ILE A 233 -0.48 0.46 -12.60
N ASP A 234 -0.77 1.01 -13.77
CA ASP A 234 -0.12 0.62 -15.02
C ASP A 234 1.37 0.97 -15.03
N MET A 235 1.77 2.09 -14.43
CA MET A 235 3.20 2.39 -14.26
C MET A 235 3.91 1.37 -13.35
N VAL A 236 3.22 0.87 -12.32
CA VAL A 236 3.76 -0.19 -11.44
C VAL A 236 3.89 -1.52 -12.17
N VAL A 237 2.87 -1.90 -12.95
CA VAL A 237 2.91 -3.11 -13.79
C VAL A 237 4.03 -2.98 -14.83
N ASN A 238 4.19 -1.80 -15.43
CA ASN A 238 5.20 -1.58 -16.46
C ASN A 238 6.62 -1.67 -15.89
N ALA A 239 6.88 -1.03 -14.75
CA ALA A 239 8.14 -1.19 -14.03
C ALA A 239 8.40 -2.65 -13.63
N THR A 240 7.36 -3.39 -13.23
CA THR A 240 7.47 -4.81 -12.86
C THR A 240 7.91 -5.67 -14.05
N LEU A 241 7.25 -5.56 -15.21
CA LEU A 241 7.63 -6.35 -16.38
C LEU A 241 9.01 -5.95 -16.93
N ALA A 242 9.35 -4.66 -16.93
CA ALA A 242 10.67 -4.19 -17.32
C ALA A 242 11.77 -4.76 -16.40
N ALA A 243 11.51 -4.83 -15.08
CA ALA A 243 12.44 -5.44 -14.14
C ALA A 243 12.60 -6.95 -14.37
N ILE A 244 11.50 -7.65 -14.66
CA ILE A 244 11.53 -9.08 -15.04
C ILE A 244 12.36 -9.27 -16.30
N ALA A 245 12.16 -8.47 -17.35
CA ALA A 245 12.91 -8.57 -18.59
C ALA A 245 14.41 -8.32 -18.37
N LYS A 246 14.77 -7.28 -17.60
CA LYS A 246 16.17 -6.93 -17.32
C LYS A 246 16.92 -7.99 -16.51
N HIS A 247 16.27 -8.60 -15.54
CA HIS A 247 16.93 -9.50 -14.58
C HIS A 247 16.66 -10.98 -14.81
N GLY A 248 15.60 -11.33 -15.54
CA GLY A 248 15.29 -12.71 -15.93
C GLY A 248 16.10 -13.23 -17.13
N ALA A 249 16.74 -12.35 -17.90
CA ALA A 249 17.45 -12.72 -19.13
C ALA A 249 18.92 -13.13 -18.94
N VAL A 250 19.61 -12.68 -17.87
CA VAL A 250 21.06 -12.85 -17.70
C VAL A 250 21.38 -13.35 -16.30
N ARG A 251 22.10 -14.49 -16.18
CA ARG A 251 22.69 -14.94 -14.91
C ARG A 251 23.79 -13.96 -14.52
N LYS A 252 23.55 -13.18 -13.46
CA LYS A 252 24.51 -12.24 -12.88
C LYS A 252 25.19 -12.83 -11.63
N PRO A 253 26.38 -12.33 -11.24
CA PRO A 253 27.03 -12.66 -9.98
C PRO A 253 26.11 -12.40 -8.77
N ALA A 254 26.25 -13.20 -7.71
CA ALA A 254 25.40 -13.18 -6.51
C ALA A 254 25.26 -11.79 -5.85
N GLU A 255 26.30 -10.97 -5.90
CA GLU A 255 26.34 -9.61 -5.33
C GLU A 255 25.43 -8.62 -6.07
N SER A 256 25.03 -8.93 -7.30
CA SER A 256 24.16 -8.12 -8.16
C SER A 256 22.73 -8.69 -8.30
N ASN A 257 22.39 -9.67 -7.45
CA ASN A 257 21.16 -10.46 -7.54
C ASN A 257 20.04 -10.00 -6.57
N TYR A 258 20.14 -8.81 -5.96
CA TYR A 258 19.05 -8.21 -5.18
C TYR A 258 18.81 -6.78 -5.63
N ASN A 259 17.71 -6.56 -6.36
CA ASN A 259 17.40 -5.27 -6.96
C ASN A 259 16.08 -4.73 -6.40
N ILE A 260 16.06 -3.46 -6.01
CA ILE A 260 14.87 -2.79 -5.48
C ILE A 260 14.50 -1.64 -6.39
N TYR A 261 13.22 -1.56 -6.71
CA TYR A 261 12.62 -0.48 -7.49
C TYR A 261 11.51 0.16 -6.67
N GLN A 262 11.74 1.39 -6.21
CA GLN A 262 10.70 2.24 -5.66
C GLN A 262 9.95 2.90 -6.83
N VAL A 263 8.69 2.51 -7.01
CA VAL A 263 7.82 3.04 -8.05
C VAL A 263 6.93 4.09 -7.39
N ALA A 264 7.44 5.32 -7.41
CA ALA A 264 6.97 6.41 -6.56
C ALA A 264 7.20 7.76 -7.26
N SER A 265 6.36 8.74 -6.95
CA SER A 265 6.34 10.05 -7.61
C SER A 265 6.97 11.17 -6.78
N SER A 266 7.13 11.02 -5.46
CA SER A 266 7.41 12.17 -4.57
C SER A 266 8.74 12.90 -4.78
N ILE A 267 9.75 12.30 -5.41
CA ILE A 267 11.01 12.96 -5.78
C ILE A 267 10.96 13.60 -7.17
N GLY A 268 10.26 13.00 -8.13
CA GLY A 268 10.23 13.46 -9.52
C GLY A 268 9.08 14.42 -9.82
N ASN A 269 7.90 14.12 -9.29
CA ASN A 269 6.65 14.83 -9.58
C ASN A 269 5.74 14.86 -8.34
N PRO A 270 6.08 15.64 -7.30
CA PRO A 270 5.36 15.62 -6.04
C PRO A 270 3.96 16.25 -6.15
N ILE A 271 2.96 15.61 -5.53
CA ILE A 271 1.63 16.18 -5.29
C ILE A 271 1.45 16.52 -3.81
N VAL A 272 1.18 17.80 -3.52
CA VAL A 272 0.95 18.28 -2.15
C VAL A 272 -0.52 18.06 -1.77
N LEU A 273 -0.78 17.67 -0.52
CA LEU A 273 -2.11 17.27 -0.08
C LEU A 273 -3.18 18.37 -0.23
N ARG A 274 -2.84 19.64 0.05
CA ARG A 274 -3.78 20.77 -0.19
C ARG A 274 -4.20 20.88 -1.66
N ASP A 275 -3.29 20.59 -2.59
CA ASP A 275 -3.54 20.69 -4.03
C ASP A 275 -4.38 19.49 -4.48
N LEU A 276 -4.11 18.30 -3.95
CA LEU A 276 -4.97 17.12 -4.15
C LEU A 276 -6.43 17.39 -3.73
N PHE A 277 -6.65 17.94 -2.55
CA PHE A 277 -8.01 18.27 -2.09
C PHE A 277 -8.64 19.45 -2.83
N LYS A 278 -7.83 20.37 -3.38
CA LYS A 278 -8.31 21.40 -4.31
C LYS A 278 -8.89 20.74 -5.57
N TYR A 279 -8.18 19.78 -6.17
CA TYR A 279 -8.69 19.02 -7.33
C TYR A 279 -9.97 18.25 -7.00
N PHE A 280 -10.07 17.66 -5.80
CA PHE A 280 -11.31 17.02 -5.36
C PHE A 280 -12.46 18.03 -5.30
N TYR A 281 -12.22 19.20 -4.70
CA TYR A 281 -13.22 20.26 -4.61
C TYR A 281 -13.66 20.73 -6.00
N GLU A 282 -12.73 21.02 -6.90
CA GLU A 282 -13.03 21.48 -8.26
C GLU A 282 -13.81 20.45 -9.08
N HIS A 283 -13.45 19.15 -8.97
CA HIS A 283 -14.22 18.07 -9.59
C HIS A 283 -15.65 18.00 -9.06
N PHE A 284 -15.85 17.95 -7.74
CA PHE A 284 -17.20 17.78 -7.17
C PHE A 284 -18.04 19.07 -7.20
N HIS A 285 -17.41 20.23 -7.31
CA HIS A 285 -18.10 21.49 -7.54
C HIS A 285 -18.66 21.58 -8.97
N SER A 286 -17.89 21.12 -9.96
CA SER A 286 -18.31 21.12 -11.37
C SER A 286 -19.23 19.94 -11.72
N LEU A 287 -18.96 18.75 -11.18
CA LEU A 287 -19.67 17.50 -11.46
C LEU A 287 -20.14 16.81 -10.16
N PRO A 288 -21.07 17.43 -9.43
CA PRO A 288 -21.53 16.93 -8.13
C PRO A 288 -22.11 15.52 -8.22
N ILE A 289 -22.02 14.78 -7.10
CA ILE A 289 -22.77 13.54 -6.94
C ILE A 289 -24.25 13.91 -6.77
N ILE A 290 -25.13 13.16 -7.43
CA ILE A 290 -26.57 13.30 -7.26
C ILE A 290 -27.00 12.40 -6.10
N ASP A 291 -27.70 12.96 -5.13
CA ASP A 291 -28.22 12.19 -3.99
C ASP A 291 -29.44 11.34 -4.37
N SER A 292 -29.94 10.54 -3.42
CA SER A 292 -31.10 9.67 -3.65
C SER A 292 -32.41 10.45 -3.91
N LYS A 293 -32.43 11.77 -3.71
CA LYS A 293 -33.57 12.64 -3.99
C LYS A 293 -33.43 13.36 -5.35
N GLY A 294 -32.35 13.11 -6.09
CA GLY A 294 -32.09 13.78 -7.36
C GLY A 294 -31.42 15.14 -7.22
N SER A 295 -30.98 15.54 -6.02
CA SER A 295 -30.36 16.83 -5.78
C SER A 295 -28.83 16.77 -5.87
N PRO A 296 -28.17 17.78 -6.46
CA PRO A 296 -26.72 17.91 -6.41
C PRO A 296 -26.22 18.02 -4.96
N VAL A 297 -25.23 17.20 -4.60
CA VAL A 297 -24.54 17.30 -3.32
C VAL A 297 -23.51 18.41 -3.40
N HIS A 298 -23.66 19.43 -2.54
CA HIS A 298 -22.68 20.49 -2.38
C HIS A 298 -21.60 20.09 -1.37
N VAL A 299 -20.34 20.19 -1.79
CA VAL A 299 -19.16 19.93 -0.94
C VAL A 299 -18.48 21.25 -0.56
N PRO A 300 -18.08 21.45 0.71
CA PRO A 300 -17.30 22.62 1.09
C PRO A 300 -15.81 22.42 0.75
N PRO A 301 -15.01 23.50 0.61
CA PRO A 301 -13.56 23.40 0.67
C PRO A 301 -13.13 22.67 1.95
N LEU A 302 -12.19 21.71 1.81
CA LEU A 302 -11.78 20.88 2.93
C LEU A 302 -10.95 21.67 3.96
N LYS A 303 -11.25 21.50 5.25
CA LYS A 303 -10.42 22.00 6.35
C LYS A 303 -9.36 20.97 6.75
N PHE A 304 -8.18 21.44 7.13
CA PHE A 304 -7.10 20.61 7.65
C PHE A 304 -6.98 20.80 9.17
N PHE A 305 -6.87 19.69 9.89
CA PHE A 305 -6.75 19.65 11.34
C PHE A 305 -5.46 18.94 11.75
N SER A 306 -4.90 19.35 12.89
CA SER A 306 -3.75 18.70 13.54
C SER A 306 -4.14 17.93 14.81
N SER A 307 -5.43 17.90 15.16
CA SER A 307 -5.97 17.23 16.33
C SER A 307 -7.23 16.44 15.96
N MET A 308 -7.33 15.21 16.46
CA MET A 308 -8.51 14.37 16.29
C MET A 308 -9.74 14.97 17.00
N ASP A 309 -9.55 15.68 18.11
CA ASP A 309 -10.65 16.29 18.87
C ASP A 309 -11.29 17.45 18.09
N ASP A 310 -10.47 18.29 17.46
CA ASP A 310 -10.94 19.40 16.63
C ASP A 310 -11.64 18.89 15.37
N LEU A 311 -11.05 17.89 14.70
CA LEU A 311 -11.68 17.20 13.57
C LEU A 311 -13.02 16.59 13.97
N SER A 312 -13.07 15.86 15.08
CA SER A 312 -14.29 15.22 15.58
C SER A 312 -15.39 16.25 15.84
N THR A 313 -15.04 17.38 16.46
CA THR A 313 -15.97 18.49 16.71
C THR A 313 -16.53 19.09 15.41
N ASP A 314 -15.66 19.33 14.42
CA ASP A 314 -16.08 19.84 13.10
C ASP A 314 -16.99 18.84 12.37
N LEU A 315 -16.64 17.55 12.34
CA LEU A 315 -17.44 16.51 11.69
C LEU A 315 -18.84 16.37 12.31
N TRP A 316 -18.96 16.39 13.65
CA TRP A 316 -20.26 16.37 14.31
C TRP A 316 -21.08 17.61 14.01
N THR A 317 -20.46 18.79 14.04
CA THR A 317 -21.13 20.06 13.74
C THR A 317 -21.62 20.08 12.29
N HIS A 318 -20.81 19.62 11.35
CA HIS A 318 -21.16 19.50 9.93
C HIS A 318 -22.33 18.53 9.72
N ALA A 319 -22.28 17.35 10.35
CA ALA A 319 -23.36 16.36 10.29
C ALA A 319 -24.69 16.91 10.84
N MET A 320 -24.65 17.68 11.94
CA MET A 320 -25.83 18.34 12.50
C MET A 320 -26.38 19.41 11.55
N ASN A 321 -25.53 20.30 11.02
CA ASN A 321 -25.95 21.39 10.13
C ASN A 321 -26.62 20.89 8.85
N ARG A 322 -26.09 19.80 8.26
CA ARG A 322 -26.70 19.14 7.09
C ARG A 322 -28.13 18.66 7.34
N ARG A 323 -28.47 18.32 8.59
CA ARG A 323 -29.81 17.85 8.99
C ARG A 323 -30.71 18.97 9.48
N SER A 324 -30.18 19.97 10.17
CA SER A 324 -30.93 21.17 10.55
C SER A 324 -31.50 21.89 9.33
N GLY A 325 -30.75 21.97 8.22
CA GLY A 325 -31.26 22.45 6.93
C GLY A 325 -32.33 21.56 6.28
N GLN A 326 -32.53 20.34 6.80
CA GLN A 326 -33.55 19.37 6.36
C GLN A 326 -34.64 19.14 7.43
N GLY A 327 -34.64 19.89 8.54
CA GLY A 327 -35.64 19.78 9.61
C GLY A 327 -35.60 18.48 10.43
N GLY A 328 -34.48 17.75 10.45
CA GLY A 328 -34.38 16.40 11.04
C GLY A 328 -33.34 16.27 12.15
N ALA A 329 -33.54 15.29 13.05
CA ALA A 329 -32.53 14.86 14.02
C ALA A 329 -31.46 13.96 13.38
N MET A 330 -30.30 13.82 14.04
CA MET A 330 -29.20 13.00 13.57
C MET A 330 -29.56 11.51 13.54
N THR A 331 -29.33 10.86 12.39
CA THR A 331 -29.69 9.45 12.18
C THR A 331 -28.58 8.50 12.62
N LYS A 332 -28.91 7.20 12.74
CA LYS A 332 -27.91 6.14 12.95
C LYS A 332 -26.86 6.11 11.82
N LEU A 333 -27.28 6.40 10.58
CA LEU A 333 -26.38 6.46 9.42
C LEU A 333 -25.39 7.62 9.54
N ASP A 334 -25.86 8.80 9.94
CA ASP A 334 -24.98 9.98 10.09
C ASP A 334 -23.89 9.70 11.14
N ARG A 335 -24.28 9.11 12.28
CA ARG A 335 -23.31 8.70 13.32
C ARG A 335 -22.29 7.69 12.79
N LYS A 336 -22.74 6.69 12.03
CA LYS A 336 -21.86 5.70 11.41
C LYS A 336 -20.86 6.34 10.45
N LEU A 337 -21.28 7.33 9.66
CA LEU A 337 -20.42 8.02 8.69
C LEU A 337 -19.40 8.94 9.38
N VAL A 338 -19.78 9.62 10.47
CA VAL A 338 -18.82 10.38 11.28
C VAL A 338 -17.77 9.47 11.90
N GLU A 339 -18.18 8.33 12.48
CA GLU A 339 -17.23 7.36 13.03
C GLU A 339 -16.35 6.73 11.93
N GLN A 340 -16.89 6.52 10.73
CA GLN A 340 -16.10 6.07 9.58
C GLN A 340 -15.07 7.12 9.16
N ALA A 341 -15.43 8.41 9.12
CA ALA A 341 -14.51 9.51 8.83
C ALA A 341 -13.37 9.60 9.86
N LYS A 342 -13.70 9.51 11.16
CA LYS A 342 -12.71 9.48 12.25
C LYS A 342 -11.79 8.26 12.15
N TYR A 343 -12.34 7.09 11.82
CA TYR A 343 -11.54 5.89 11.59
C TYR A 343 -10.55 6.08 10.43
N LEU A 344 -11.00 6.60 9.28
CA LEU A 344 -10.11 6.88 8.14
C LEU A 344 -9.02 7.91 8.49
N ALA A 345 -9.39 8.98 9.20
CA ALA A 345 -8.43 9.97 9.67
C ALA A 345 -7.35 9.33 10.57
N ASN A 346 -7.74 8.44 11.49
CA ASN A 346 -6.81 7.75 12.38
C ASN A 346 -5.87 6.79 11.63
N ILE A 347 -6.38 5.99 10.68
CA ILE A 347 -5.54 5.02 9.96
C ILE A 347 -4.61 5.70 8.95
N TYR A 348 -4.97 6.88 8.43
CA TYR A 348 -4.17 7.61 7.44
C TYR A 348 -3.26 8.67 8.05
N GLU A 349 -3.45 9.03 9.32
CA GLU A 349 -2.59 9.98 10.04
C GLU A 349 -1.08 9.74 9.83
N PRO A 350 -0.56 8.50 9.96
CA PRO A 350 0.88 8.28 9.80
C PRO A 350 1.40 8.61 8.39
N TYR A 351 0.51 8.64 7.39
CA TYR A 351 0.81 8.93 5.99
C TYR A 351 0.58 10.41 5.65
N THR A 352 -0.46 11.03 6.22
CA THR A 352 -0.79 12.45 6.01
C THR A 352 0.09 13.41 6.82
N PHE A 353 0.99 12.88 7.65
CA PHE A 353 2.08 13.62 8.29
C PHE A 353 3.47 13.08 7.89
N TYR A 354 3.56 12.25 6.84
CA TYR A 354 4.81 11.60 6.47
C TYR A 354 5.79 12.53 5.74
N ALA A 355 6.95 12.74 6.36
CA ALA A 355 8.02 13.60 5.83
C ALA A 355 9.04 12.86 4.92
N GLY A 356 8.83 11.57 4.66
CA GLY A 356 9.68 10.79 3.74
C GLY A 356 9.33 11.03 2.27
N ARG A 357 10.35 10.97 1.40
CA ARG A 357 10.24 11.06 -0.06
C ARG A 357 11.03 9.92 -0.66
N PHE A 358 10.40 9.10 -1.49
CA PHE A 358 11.00 7.87 -2.00
C PHE A 358 11.85 8.18 -3.23
N ASP A 359 13.14 7.91 -3.11
CA ASP A 359 14.06 7.96 -4.24
C ASP A 359 13.67 6.92 -5.29
N ASN A 360 13.69 7.28 -6.56
CA ASN A 360 13.35 6.38 -7.66
C ASN A 360 14.48 6.27 -8.67
N SER A 361 15.74 6.44 -8.24
CA SER A 361 16.90 6.47 -9.15
C SER A 361 17.09 5.13 -9.87
N ASN A 362 16.91 3.98 -9.20
CA ASN A 362 16.97 2.67 -9.83
C ASN A 362 15.81 2.50 -10.82
N THR A 363 14.60 2.95 -10.46
CA THR A 363 13.42 2.89 -11.35
C THR A 363 13.64 3.74 -12.61
N LYS A 364 14.15 4.97 -12.49
CA LYS A 364 14.56 5.79 -13.63
C LYS A 364 15.66 5.11 -14.45
N GLY A 365 16.66 4.52 -13.78
CA GLY A 365 17.72 3.77 -14.43
C GLY A 365 17.23 2.52 -15.17
N LEU A 366 16.17 1.86 -14.67
CA LEU A 366 15.51 0.74 -15.34
C LEU A 366 14.86 1.21 -16.64
N MET A 367 14.09 2.30 -16.59
CA MET A 367 13.48 2.89 -17.78
C MET A 367 14.53 3.37 -18.78
N GLY A 368 15.66 3.92 -18.31
CA GLY A 368 16.77 4.35 -19.16
C GLY A 368 17.46 3.21 -19.92
N CYS A 369 17.28 1.95 -19.51
CA CYS A 369 17.76 0.78 -20.26
C CYS A 369 16.83 0.36 -21.41
N MET A 370 15.61 0.89 -21.47
CA MET A 370 14.64 0.56 -22.50
C MET A 370 14.91 1.35 -23.79
N SER A 371 14.55 0.77 -24.93
CA SER A 371 14.55 1.44 -26.22
C SER A 371 13.62 2.66 -26.23
N LYS A 372 13.70 3.50 -27.26
CA LYS A 372 12.81 4.67 -27.38
C LYS A 372 11.37 4.22 -27.59
N GLU A 373 11.19 3.18 -28.38
CA GLU A 373 9.93 2.55 -28.74
C GLU A 373 9.27 1.95 -27.49
N GLU A 374 10.01 1.13 -26.72
CA GLU A 374 9.51 0.57 -25.45
C GLU A 374 9.15 1.66 -24.43
N ARG A 375 9.91 2.76 -24.35
CA ARG A 375 9.55 3.87 -23.43
C ARG A 375 8.28 4.60 -23.86
N GLN A 376 8.00 4.67 -25.15
CA GLN A 376 6.79 5.33 -25.67
C GLN A 376 5.55 4.46 -25.47
N GLU A 377 5.67 3.16 -25.71
CA GLU A 377 4.57 2.21 -25.59
C GLU A 377 4.33 1.76 -24.14
N PHE A 378 5.41 1.52 -23.40
CA PHE A 378 5.43 0.81 -22.11
C PHE A 378 6.15 1.59 -21.00
N GLY A 379 6.30 2.91 -21.18
CA GLY A 379 6.96 3.77 -20.18
C GLY A 379 6.20 3.83 -18.85
N PHE A 380 6.95 4.14 -17.80
CA PHE A 380 6.44 4.33 -16.44
C PHE A 380 7.01 5.62 -15.83
N ASP A 381 7.07 6.67 -16.66
CA ASP A 381 7.58 7.98 -16.27
C ASP A 381 6.54 8.76 -15.45
N VAL A 382 6.71 8.74 -14.13
CA VAL A 382 5.87 9.50 -13.19
C VAL A 382 5.95 11.02 -13.39
N GLU A 383 7.01 11.55 -14.03
CA GLU A 383 7.14 12.98 -14.33
C GLU A 383 6.20 13.44 -15.45
N SER A 384 5.67 12.50 -16.23
CA SER A 384 4.70 12.78 -17.28
C SER A 384 3.25 12.90 -16.80
N ILE A 385 2.99 12.71 -15.51
CA ILE A 385 1.64 12.78 -14.92
C ILE A 385 1.24 14.25 -14.75
N ASP A 386 0.19 14.65 -15.45
CA ASP A 386 -0.56 15.86 -15.12
C ASP A 386 -1.49 15.53 -13.95
N TRP A 387 -1.15 15.97 -12.75
CA TRP A 387 -1.91 15.65 -11.53
C TRP A 387 -3.33 16.19 -11.54
N GLU A 388 -3.55 17.38 -12.13
CA GLU A 388 -4.88 17.99 -12.19
C GLU A 388 -5.78 17.15 -13.10
N ASP A 389 -5.32 16.86 -14.31
CA ASP A 389 -6.06 16.02 -15.26
C ASP A 389 -6.25 14.59 -14.75
N TYR A 390 -5.19 13.97 -14.23
CA TYR A 390 -5.26 12.61 -13.71
C TYR A 390 -6.27 12.49 -12.56
N ILE A 391 -6.28 13.40 -11.59
CA ILE A 391 -7.24 13.33 -10.49
C ILE A 391 -8.66 13.66 -10.96
N MET A 392 -8.84 14.78 -11.67
CA MET A 392 -10.17 15.31 -11.97
C MET A 392 -10.88 14.57 -13.11
N ASN A 393 -10.14 14.15 -14.13
CA ASN A 393 -10.71 13.64 -15.38
C ASN A 393 -10.49 12.14 -15.58
N ILE A 394 -9.54 11.52 -14.87
CA ILE A 394 -9.23 10.09 -15.00
C ILE A 394 -9.65 9.32 -13.75
N HIS A 395 -9.03 9.59 -12.61
CA HIS A 395 -9.17 8.80 -11.39
C HIS A 395 -10.56 8.92 -10.77
N ILE A 396 -11.04 10.13 -10.44
CA ILE A 396 -12.38 10.28 -9.83
C ILE A 396 -13.50 9.77 -10.76
N PRO A 397 -13.50 10.08 -12.08
CA PRO A 397 -14.47 9.47 -13.01
C PRO A 397 -14.36 7.95 -13.09
N GLY A 398 -13.14 7.40 -13.09
CA GLY A 398 -12.88 5.97 -13.05
C GLY A 398 -13.45 5.29 -11.81
N LEU A 399 -13.17 5.86 -10.64
CA LEU A 399 -13.72 5.44 -9.35
C LEU A 399 -15.26 5.43 -9.37
N ARG A 400 -15.88 6.47 -9.91
CA ARG A 400 -17.33 6.55 -10.09
C ARG A 400 -17.87 5.46 -11.01
N ARG A 401 -17.14 5.14 -12.09
CA ARG A 401 -17.56 4.15 -13.09
C ARG A 401 -17.46 2.71 -12.57
N HIS A 402 -16.36 2.39 -11.88
CA HIS A 402 -15.99 1.00 -11.57
C HIS A 402 -16.34 0.57 -10.14
N VAL A 403 -16.40 1.50 -9.19
CA VAL A 403 -16.48 1.18 -7.75
C VAL A 403 -17.77 1.71 -7.15
N VAL A 404 -18.10 2.98 -7.41
CA VAL A 404 -19.34 3.59 -6.95
C VAL A 404 -20.47 3.12 -7.86
N LYS A 405 -20.95 1.89 -7.66
CA LYS A 405 -22.17 1.39 -8.31
C LYS A 405 -23.31 2.40 -8.11
N ARG A 406 -24.02 2.71 -9.21
CA ARG A 406 -25.22 3.56 -9.20
C ARG A 406 -26.25 3.09 -8.18
#